data_AF-A0AAV6A6R2-F1
#
_entry.id   AF-A0AAV6A6R2-F1
#
_cell.length_a   1.000
_cell.length_b   1.000
_cell.length_c   1.000
_cell.angle_alpha   90.00
_cell.angle_beta   90.00
_cell.angle_gamma   90.00
#
_symmetry.space_group_name_H-M   'P 1'
#
loop_
_entity.id
_entity.type
_entity.pdbx_description
1 polymer ?
#
loop_
_entity_poly.entity_id
_entity_poly.type
_entity_poly.pdbx_seq_one_letter_code
_entity_poly.pdbx_strand_id
1 'polypeptide(L)' 'VEQRPRAQSRGNVVHLEQGEAVIFTTRYRPVKGARGAYRTAMRHGVSRLLTGERYTLGVIFHNAR' A
#
# COMPACT_ATOMS: atom_id res chain seq x y z
N VAL A 1 -2.61 5.61 0.09
CA VAL A 1 -3.01 6.90 -0.52
C VAL A 1 -2.11 7.19 -1.69
N GLU A 2 -2.66 7.22 -2.89
CA GLU A 2 -1.96 7.56 -4.12
C GLU A 2 -1.93 9.08 -4.30
N GLN A 3 -0.73 9.66 -4.31
CA GLN A 3 -0.53 11.06 -4.66
C GLN A 3 -0.51 11.17 -6.18
N ARG A 4 -1.45 11.94 -6.74
CA ARG A 4 -1.56 12.15 -8.18
C ARG A 4 -1.06 13.57 -8.51
N PRO A 5 -0.13 13.76 -9.45
CA PRO A 5 0.31 15.10 -9.84
C PRO A 5 -0.88 15.96 -10.25
N ARG A 6 -1.05 17.12 -9.61
CA ARG A 6 -2.12 18.09 -9.91
C ARG A 6 -3.55 17.54 -9.74
N ALA A 7 -3.73 16.52 -8.90
CA ALA A 7 -5.04 15.96 -8.60
C ALA A 7 -5.16 15.54 -7.12
N GLN A 8 -6.39 15.33 -6.65
CA GLN A 8 -6.65 14.89 -5.29
C GLN A 8 -6.06 13.50 -5.04
N SER A 9 -5.51 13.31 -3.84
CA SER A 9 -5.04 12.03 -3.35
C SER A 9 -6.19 11.02 -3.29
N ARG A 10 -5.98 9.79 -3.77
CA ARG A 10 -6.98 8.71 -3.72
C ARG A 10 -6.54 7.60 -2.77
N GLY A 11 -7.37 7.28 -1.79
CA GLY A 11 -7.22 6.08 -0.96
C GLY A 11 -7.73 4.86 -1.73
N ASN A 12 -7.00 3.75 -1.68
CA ASN A 12 -7.50 2.44 -2.09
C ASN A 12 -7.53 1.57 -0.83
N VAL A 13 -8.63 0.86 -0.62
CA VAL A 13 -8.84 -0.03 0.53
C VAL A 13 -8.94 -1.44 -0.01
N VAL A 14 -8.20 -2.36 0.61
CA VAL A 14 -8.30 -3.80 0.35
C VAL A 14 -8.95 -4.41 1.58
N HIS A 15 -10.07 -5.09 1.38
CA HIS A 15 -10.67 -5.94 2.40
C HIS A 15 -10.07 -7.33 2.25
N LEU A 16 -9.69 -7.94 3.37
CA LEU A 16 -9.13 -9.28 3.40
C LEU A 16 -10.02 -10.15 4.28
N GLU A 17 -10.39 -11.30 3.76
CA GLU A 17 -10.99 -12.41 4.49
C GLU A 17 -9.92 -13.22 5.22
N GLN A 18 -10.34 -14.08 6.15
CA GLN A 18 -9.41 -14.97 6.84
C GLN A 18 -8.70 -15.91 5.86
N GLY A 19 -7.37 -15.93 5.91
CA GLY A 19 -6.53 -16.73 5.02
C GLY A 19 -6.04 -15.98 3.77
N GLU A 20 -6.54 -14.77 3.52
CA GLU A 20 -6.05 -13.93 2.43
C GLU A 20 -4.83 -13.09 2.83
N ALA A 21 -4.03 -12.70 1.84
CA ALA A 21 -2.86 -11.86 2.03
C ALA A 21 -2.77 -10.77 0.96
N VAL A 22 -2.14 -9.66 1.32
CA VAL A 22 -1.82 -8.56 0.40
C VAL A 22 -0.32 -8.30 0.40
N ILE A 23 0.24 -8.12 -0.79
CA ILE A 23 1.65 -7.76 -0.97
C ILE A 23 1.70 -6.37 -1.58
N PHE A 24 2.45 -5.47 -0.96
CA PHE A 24 2.68 -4.13 -1.46
C PHE A 24 4.08 -3.64 -1.11
N THR A 25 4.55 -2.64 -1.85
CA THR A 25 5.85 -2.02 -1.62
C THR A 25 5.83 -1.13 -0.39
N THR A 26 6.86 -1.20 0.46
CA THR A 26 6.92 -0.44 1.73
C THR A 26 7.12 1.07 1.54
N ARG A 27 7.81 1.51 0.49
CA ARG A 27 8.15 2.94 0.30
C ARG A 27 7.73 3.53 -1.04
N TYR A 28 7.96 2.83 -2.14
CA TYR A 28 7.68 3.32 -3.49
C TYR A 28 7.10 2.23 -4.37
N ARG A 29 6.14 2.60 -5.22
CA ARG A 29 5.64 1.73 -6.29
C ARG A 29 6.00 2.30 -7.66
N PRO A 30 6.25 1.45 -8.67
CA PRO A 30 6.41 1.90 -10.05
C PRO A 30 5.05 2.33 -10.62
N VAL A 31 5.05 3.42 -11.39
CA VAL A 31 3.91 3.91 -12.17
C VAL A 31 4.35 4.11 -13.61
N LYS A 32 3.49 3.74 -14.57
CA LYS A 32 3.74 3.95 -16.00
C LYS A 32 3.60 5.42 -16.34
N GLY A 33 4.64 6.03 -16.89
CA GLY A 33 4.64 7.39 -17.44
C GLY A 33 4.95 7.39 -18.94
N ALA A 34 4.86 8.57 -19.57
CA ALA A 34 5.10 8.73 -21.01
C ALA A 34 6.54 8.38 -21.44
N ARG A 35 7.51 8.48 -20.54
CA ARG A 35 8.94 8.18 -20.78
C ARG A 35 9.42 6.89 -20.10
N GLY A 36 8.50 6.00 -19.72
CA GLY A 36 8.79 4.78 -18.97
C GLY A 36 8.29 4.82 -17.53
N ALA A 37 8.69 3.82 -16.74
CA ALA A 37 8.27 3.70 -15.35
C ALA A 37 8.99 4.71 -14.45
N TYR A 38 8.25 5.34 -13.54
CA TYR A 38 8.82 6.22 -12.51
C TYR A 38 8.32 5.81 -11.12
N ARG A 39 9.01 6.25 -10.07
CA ARG A 39 8.67 5.94 -8.68
C ARG A 39 7.68 6.96 -8.13
N THR A 40 6.61 6.49 -7.49
CA THR A 40 5.74 7.32 -6.66
C THR A 40 5.75 6.84 -5.21
N ALA A 41 5.53 7.75 -4.26
CA ALA A 41 5.45 7.42 -2.85
C ALA A 41 4.26 6.49 -2.58
N MET A 42 4.50 5.41 -1.83
CA MET A 42 3.48 4.45 -1.42
C MET A 42 3.18 4.63 0.07
N ARG A 43 2.06 5.29 0.39
CA ARG A 43 1.56 5.40 1.76
C ARG A 43 0.53 4.31 2.03
N HIS A 44 0.76 3.52 3.07
CA HIS A 44 -0.11 2.46 3.54
C HIS A 44 -0.42 2.66 5.03
N GLY A 45 -1.53 2.10 5.48
CA GLY A 45 -2.01 2.18 6.85
C GLY A 45 -3.19 1.24 7.04
N VAL A 46 -3.56 1.01 8.29
CA VAL A 46 -4.70 0.18 8.64
C VAL A 46 -5.82 1.07 9.16
N SER A 47 -7.06 0.78 8.72
CA SER A 47 -8.23 1.48 9.23
C SER A 47 -8.49 1.10 10.69
N ARG A 48 -8.96 2.08 11.48
CA ARG A 48 -9.47 1.87 12.84
C ARG A 48 -10.57 0.82 12.84
N LEU A 49 -10.57 -0.05 13.85
CA LEU A 49 -11.71 -0.92 14.16
C LEU A 49 -12.74 -0.11 14.95
N LEU A 50 -14.00 -0.14 14.49
CA LEU A 50 -15.12 0.43 15.24
C LEU A 50 -15.62 -0.54 16.32
N THR A 51 -15.49 -1.84 16.06
CA THR A 51 -15.86 -2.96 16.96
C THR A 51 -14.97 -4.17 16.67
N GLY A 52 -14.90 -5.10 17.62
CA GLY A 52 -14.17 -6.37 17.48
C GLY A 52 -12.65 -6.23 17.51
N GLU A 53 -11.97 -7.28 17.05
CA GLU A 53 -10.50 -7.41 17.05
C GLU A 53 -9.99 -7.84 15.67
N ARG A 54 -8.75 -7.46 15.34
CA ARG A 54 -8.08 -7.87 14.09
C ARG A 54 -6.67 -8.34 14.42
N TYR A 55 -6.35 -9.52 13.93
CA TYR A 55 -5.00 -10.10 13.99
C TYR A 55 -4.43 -10.18 12.58
N THR A 56 -3.13 -9.90 12.43
CA THR A 56 -2.45 -9.95 11.14
C THR A 56 -0.99 -10.34 11.35
N LEU A 57 -0.48 -11.20 10.46
CA LEU A 57 0.95 -11.48 10.38
C LEU A 57 1.60 -10.54 9.36
N GLY A 58 2.60 -9.77 9.79
CA GLY A 58 3.40 -8.93 8.90
C GLY A 58 4.73 -9.60 8.55
N VAL A 59 5.06 -9.67 7.26
CA VAL A 59 6.38 -10.09 6.76
C VAL A 59 7.01 -8.90 6.02
N ILE A 60 8.20 -8.47 6.46
CA ILE A 60 8.91 -7.33 5.88
C ILE A 60 10.19 -7.82 5.22
N PHE A 61 10.27 -7.67 3.91
CA PHE A 61 11.48 -7.94 3.15
C PHE A 61 12.41 -6.72 3.20
N HIS A 62 13.55 -6.86 3.88
CA HIS A 62 14.63 -5.89 3.84
C HIS A 62 15.70 -6.35 2.86
N ASN A 63 16.26 -5.41 2.10
CA ASN A 63 17.50 -5.67 1.38
C ASN A 63 18.65 -5.42 2.34
N ALA A 64 19.11 -6.45 3.04
CA ALA A 64 20.36 -6.39 3.78
C ALA A 64 21.49 -6.57 2.77
N ARG A 65 22.29 -5.52 2.57
CA ARG A 65 23.63 -5.65 2.01
C ARG A 65 24.63 -5.79 3.15
#